data_AF-A0A7J5MYJ3-F1
#
_entry.id   AF-A0A7J5MYJ3-F1
#
_cell.length_a   1.000
_cell.length_b   1.000
_cell.length_c   1.000
_cell.angle_alpha   90.00
_cell.angle_beta   90.00
_cell.angle_gamma   90.00
#
_symmetry.space_group_name_H-M   'P 1'
#
loop_
_entity.id
_entity.type
_entity.pdbx_description
1 polymer ?
#
loop_
_entity_poly.entity_id
_entity_poly.type
_entity_poly.pdbx_seq_one_letter_code
_entity_poly.pdbx_strand_id
1 'polypeptide(L)' 'MADKKLDVTPQEPAEEIGDDTPEQPEEPATTPNPQPEEPAPFPPAGHRSERFDAIRPDSTHVTVIRDIDTGEQRVTEA' A
#
# COMPACT_ATOMS: atom_id res chain seq x y z
N MET A 1 -38.93 22.10 -3.13
CA MET A 1 -38.18 21.76 -4.36
C MET A 1 -37.89 20.27 -4.30
N ALA A 2 -38.05 19.56 -5.42
CA ALA A 2 -38.42 18.15 -5.48
C ALA A 2 -37.27 17.14 -5.28
N ASP A 3 -37.51 16.13 -4.45
CA ASP A 3 -36.80 14.85 -4.45
C ASP A 3 -37.02 14.09 -5.76
N LYS A 4 -35.94 13.85 -6.51
CA LYS A 4 -35.93 12.95 -7.66
C LYS A 4 -35.00 11.79 -7.37
N LYS A 5 -35.60 10.67 -6.94
CA LYS A 5 -34.95 9.36 -6.80
C LYS A 5 -34.52 8.91 -8.20
N LEU A 6 -33.25 8.55 -8.37
CA LEU A 6 -32.78 7.90 -9.60
C LEU A 6 -33.14 6.42 -9.48
N ASP A 7 -34.16 6.00 -10.22
CA ASP A 7 -34.52 4.58 -10.35
C ASP A 7 -33.53 3.94 -11.33
N VAL A 8 -32.68 3.06 -10.82
CA VAL A 8 -31.73 2.31 -11.66
C VAL A 8 -32.17 0.86 -11.60
N THR A 9 -32.94 0.46 -12.60
CA THR A 9 -33.27 -0.94 -12.86
C THR A 9 -32.02 -1.64 -13.40
N PRO A 10 -31.52 -2.71 -12.77
CA PRO A 10 -30.41 -3.46 -13.34
C PRO A 10 -30.92 -4.26 -14.55
N GLN A 11 -30.32 -4.05 -15.72
CA GLN A 11 -30.47 -5.00 -16.83
C GLN A 11 -29.29 -5.99 -16.78
N GLU A 12 -29.62 -7.28 -16.72
CA GLU A 12 -28.69 -8.40 -16.92
C GLU A 12 -28.17 -8.45 -18.37
N PRO A 13 -27.03 -9.13 -18.63
CA PRO A 13 -26.15 -8.85 -19.75
C PRO A 13 -26.45 -9.71 -20.99
N ALA A 14 -25.90 -9.32 -22.14
CA ALA A 14 -25.71 -10.25 -23.24
C ALA A 14 -24.26 -10.15 -23.73
N GLU A 15 -23.42 -11.05 -23.24
CA GLU A 15 -22.17 -11.43 -23.91
C GLU A 15 -22.52 -12.29 -25.12
N GLU A 16 -22.30 -11.77 -26.32
CA GLU A 16 -22.06 -12.60 -27.50
C GLU A 16 -20.56 -12.51 -27.81
N ILE A 17 -19.79 -13.48 -27.32
CA ILE A 17 -18.39 -13.64 -27.70
C ILE A 17 -18.39 -14.46 -28.99
N GLY A 18 -18.35 -13.75 -30.13
CA GLY A 18 -17.96 -14.33 -31.40
C GLY A 18 -16.51 -14.79 -31.31
N ASP A 19 -16.30 -16.06 -31.64
CA ASP A 19 -15.04 -16.76 -31.76
C ASP A 19 -14.07 -16.00 -32.68
N ASP A 20 -12.99 -15.45 -32.12
CA ASP A 20 -11.75 -15.18 -32.85
C ASP A 20 -10.59 -15.38 -31.88
N THR A 21 -9.88 -16.48 -32.10
CA THR A 21 -8.76 -16.93 -31.28
C THR A 21 -7.64 -15.87 -31.34
N PRO A 22 -7.24 -15.20 -30.23
CA PRO A 22 -6.07 -14.37 -30.28
C PRO A 22 -4.81 -15.26 -30.30
N GLU A 23 -4.04 -15.17 -31.39
CA GLU A 23 -2.65 -15.63 -31.47
C GLU A 23 -1.90 -15.23 -30.19
N GLN A 24 -1.38 -16.23 -29.45
CA GLN A 24 -0.63 -15.97 -28.23
C GLN A 24 0.67 -15.22 -28.57
N PRO A 25 0.95 -14.06 -27.95
CA PRO A 25 2.26 -13.44 -28.06
C PRO A 25 3.31 -14.29 -27.34
N GLU A 26 4.46 -14.47 -28.00
CA GLU A 26 5.64 -15.15 -27.48
C GLU A 26 5.97 -14.65 -26.06
N GLU A 27 6.17 -15.56 -25.11
CA GLU A 27 6.36 -15.23 -23.69
C GLU A 27 7.49 -14.20 -23.52
N PRO A 28 7.26 -13.07 -22.82
CA PRO A 28 8.33 -12.12 -22.57
C PRO A 28 9.40 -12.81 -21.72
N ALA A 29 10.65 -12.74 -22.18
CA ALA A 29 11.82 -13.20 -21.43
C ALA A 29 11.72 -12.73 -19.99
N THR A 30 11.85 -13.66 -19.04
CA THR A 30 11.73 -13.40 -17.61
C THR A 30 12.84 -12.44 -17.18
N THR A 31 12.57 -11.13 -17.23
CA THR A 31 13.38 -10.15 -16.52
C THR A 31 13.35 -10.55 -15.06
N PRO A 32 14.51 -10.67 -14.38
CA PRO A 32 14.49 -10.97 -12.95
C PRO A 32 13.66 -9.90 -12.28
N ASN A 33 12.60 -10.32 -11.59
CA ASN A 33 11.77 -9.42 -10.79
C ASN A 33 12.70 -8.72 -9.79
N PRO A 34 12.87 -7.38 -9.84
CA PRO A 34 13.62 -6.70 -8.81
C PRO A 34 12.85 -6.89 -7.50
N GLN A 35 13.32 -7.82 -6.67
CA GLN A 35 12.76 -7.99 -5.34
C GLN A 35 12.87 -6.63 -4.63
N PRO A 36 11.82 -6.18 -3.91
CA PRO A 36 11.94 -5.00 -3.08
C PRO A 36 13.12 -5.18 -2.12
N GLU A 37 14.09 -4.28 -2.17
CA GLU A 37 15.17 -4.25 -1.18
C GLU A 37 14.57 -4.05 0.21
N GLU A 38 15.08 -4.80 1.20
CA GLU A 38 14.69 -4.59 2.59
C GLU A 38 15.05 -3.15 3.00
N PRO A 39 14.13 -2.40 3.64
CA PRO A 39 14.45 -1.04 4.05
C PRO A 39 15.61 -1.04 5.05
N ALA A 40 16.55 -0.12 4.85
CA ALA A 40 17.66 0.06 5.78
C ALA A 40 17.14 0.29 7.22
N PRO A 41 17.87 -0.19 8.24
CA PRO A 41 17.51 0.03 9.64
C PRO A 41 17.49 1.52 9.95
N PHE A 42 16.54 1.93 10.80
CA PHE A 42 16.45 3.30 11.28
C PHE A 42 16.47 3.37 12.81
N PRO A 43 17.33 4.23 13.40
CA PRO A 43 18.34 5.04 12.71
C PRO A 43 19.53 4.21 12.19
N PRO A 44 20.41 4.78 11.36
CA PRO A 44 21.62 4.11 10.90
C PRO A 44 22.50 3.65 12.07
N ALA A 45 23.24 2.56 11.87
CA ALA A 45 24.12 2.03 12.90
C ALA A 45 25.15 3.07 13.38
N GLY A 46 25.33 3.17 14.69
CA GLY A 46 26.24 4.13 15.32
C GLY A 46 25.62 5.49 15.63
N HIS A 47 24.41 5.77 15.14
CA HIS A 47 23.67 6.94 15.57
C HIS A 47 23.06 6.74 16.96
N ARG A 48 22.92 7.86 17.68
CA ARG A 48 22.21 7.94 18.96
C ARG A 48 20.72 8.12 18.68
N SER A 49 19.90 7.33 19.36
CA SER A 49 18.46 7.33 19.17
C SER A 49 17.72 7.54 20.48
N GLU A 50 16.56 8.20 20.41
CA GLU A 50 15.57 8.23 21.48
C GLU A 50 14.30 7.49 21.02
N ARG A 51 13.73 6.67 21.89
CA ARG A 51 12.50 5.92 21.64
C ARG A 51 11.42 6.33 22.62
N PHE A 52 10.24 6.58 22.11
CA PHE A 52 9.04 6.88 22.90
C PHE A 52 7.91 5.96 22.46
N ASP A 53 7.32 5.25 23.43
CA ASP A 53 6.18 4.35 23.21
C ASP A 53 4.94 4.93 23.90
N ALA A 54 3.81 4.93 23.21
CA ALA A 54 2.54 5.42 23.74
C ALA A 54 1.36 4.61 23.21
N ILE A 55 0.28 4.58 24.00
CA ILE A 55 -1.01 4.04 23.57
C ILE A 55 -1.92 5.21 23.25
N ARG A 56 -2.45 5.25 22.02
CA ARG A 56 -3.43 6.25 21.62
C ARG A 56 -4.79 5.98 22.29
N PRO A 57 -5.70 6.96 22.36
CA PRO A 57 -7.05 6.75 22.93
C PRO A 57 -7.84 5.64 22.23
N ASP A 58 -7.57 5.40 20.95
CA ASP A 58 -8.12 4.31 20.15
C ASP A 58 -7.48 2.94 20.43
N SER A 59 -6.61 2.84 21.43
CA SER A 59 -5.85 1.65 21.84
C SER A 59 -4.74 1.19 20.87
N THR A 60 -4.47 1.92 19.78
CA THR A 60 -3.32 1.64 18.91
C THR A 60 -2.01 1.90 19.64
N HIS A 61 -1.05 0.98 19.51
CA HIS A 61 0.30 1.16 20.04
C HIS A 61 1.14 1.95 19.04
N VAL A 62 1.75 3.04 19.52
CA VAL A 62 2.58 3.91 18.69
C VAL A 62 3.98 3.96 19.27
N THR A 63 4.95 3.64 18.43
CA THR A 63 6.37 3.80 18.71
C THR A 63 6.93 4.93 17.86
N VAL A 64 7.54 5.90 18.51
CA VAL A 64 8.30 6.98 17.89
C VAL A 64 9.77 6.74 18.13
N ILE A 65 10.57 6.75 17.06
CA ILE A 65 12.03 6.69 17.12
C ILE A 65 12.57 7.99 16.53
N ARG A 66 13.40 8.70 17.29
CA ARG A 66 14.08 9.92 16.87
C ARG A 66 15.58 9.66 16.75
N ASP A 67 16.13 9.98 15.60
CA ASP A 67 17.57 10.05 15.38
C ASP A 67 18.10 11.37 15.94
N ILE A 68 18.97 11.32 16.95
CA ILE A 68 19.47 12.53 17.63
C ILE A 68 20.55 13.22 16.79
N ASP A 69 21.29 12.47 15.98
CA ASP A 69 22.41 13.01 15.21
C ASP A 69 21.95 13.73 13.93
N THR A 70 20.88 13.29 13.28
CA THR A 70 20.27 13.97 12.11
C THR A 70 19.01 14.77 12.44
N GLY A 71 18.32 14.44 13.52
CA GLY A 71 17.01 15.00 13.86
C GLY A 71 15.82 14.33 13.15
N GLU A 72 16.04 13.31 12.31
CA GLU A 72 14.96 12.55 11.65
C GLU A 72 14.11 11.80 12.69
N GLN A 73 12.81 11.63 12.42
CA GLN A 73 11.89 10.90 13.27
C GLN A 73 11.05 9.93 12.44
N ARG A 74 10.88 8.71 12.94
CA ARG A 74 9.95 7.71 12.40
C ARG A 74 8.91 7.32 13.42
N VAL A 75 7.70 7.10 12.93
CA VAL A 75 6.55 6.65 13.72
C VAL A 75 6.12 5.30 13.16
N THR A 76 5.92 4.33 14.04
CA THR A 76 5.41 3.00 13.73
C THR A 76 4.16 2.76 14.56
N GLU A 77 3.09 2.32 13.91
CA GLU A 77 1.80 1.99 14.54
C GLU A 77 1.59 0.48 14.41
N ALA A 78 1.06 -0.17 15.46
CA ALA A 78 0.81 -1.62 15.52
C ALA A 78 -0.59 -1.93 16.07
#